data_AF-A0A7C6X694-F1
#
_entry.id   AF-A0A7C6X694-F1
#
_cell.length_a   1.000
_cell.length_b   1.000
_cell.length_c   1.000
_cell.angle_alpha   90.00
_cell.angle_beta   90.00
_cell.angle_gamma   90.00
#
_symmetry.space_group_name_H-M   'P 1'
#
loop_
_entity.id
_entity.type
_entity.pdbx_description
1 polymer ?
#
loop_
_entity_poly.entity_id
_entity_poly.type
_entity_poly.pdbx_seq_one_letter_code
_entity_poly.pdbx_strand_id
1 'polypeptide(L)'
;MDGKNRKYYSIWIGLLTFSAGLTNGEAAWGAGLAVSHHTGNLTQLAAAFRLEDFSFVFMLAGLILCFFAGSVLAGAVFYGHEAGLSTFYGFFSLIQGTLTVALPFILPSAWFAAFYFYAALALGMQNSILLKYKGALTRTSHMTGYLTDADRVRIVGVNSRTER
;
A
#
# COMPACT_ATOMS: atom_id res chain seq x y z
N MET A 1 2.41 1.25 -27.62
CA MET A 1 3.55 1.58 -26.74
C MET A 1 4.83 1.13 -27.42
N ASP A 2 5.80 2.02 -27.60
CA ASP A 2 7.12 1.72 -28.15
C ASP A 2 7.89 0.70 -27.28
N GLY A 3 8.64 -0.21 -27.90
CA GLY A 3 9.34 -1.32 -27.25
C GLY A 3 10.38 -0.88 -26.22
N LYS A 4 10.94 0.33 -26.38
CA LYS A 4 11.87 0.96 -25.43
C LYS A 4 11.17 1.36 -24.12
N ASN A 5 10.00 1.98 -24.21
CA ASN A 5 9.20 2.38 -23.05
C ASN A 5 8.78 1.15 -22.22
N ARG A 6 8.41 0.04 -22.89
CA ARG A 6 8.02 -1.21 -22.22
C ARG A 6 9.10 -1.75 -21.28
N LYS A 7 10.38 -1.68 -21.65
CA LYS A 7 11.50 -2.13 -20.81
C LYS A 7 11.63 -1.29 -19.54
N TYR A 8 11.56 0.03 -19.65
CA TYR A 8 11.66 0.93 -18.50
C TYR A 8 10.52 0.72 -17.51
N TYR A 9 9.30 0.50 -18.01
CA TYR A 9 8.15 0.20 -17.14
C TYR A 9 8.33 -1.12 -16.39
N SER A 10 8.81 -2.17 -17.05
CA SER A 10 9.10 -3.45 -16.38
C SER A 10 10.16 -3.31 -15.28
N ILE A 11 11.22 -2.52 -15.52
CA ILE A 11 12.25 -2.23 -14.52
C ILE A 11 11.64 -1.45 -13.35
N TRP A 12 10.87 -0.41 -13.62
CA TRP A 12 10.23 0.41 -12.59
C TRP A 12 9.27 -0.42 -11.71
N ILE A 13 8.39 -1.23 -12.32
CA ILE A 13 7.50 -2.14 -11.58
C ILE A 13 8.31 -3.14 -10.77
N GLY A 14 9.36 -3.73 -11.35
CA GLY A 14 10.23 -4.67 -10.64
C GLY A 14 10.87 -4.05 -9.41
N LEU A 15 11.37 -2.82 -9.50
CA LEU A 15 11.94 -2.10 -8.36
C LEU A 15 10.88 -1.79 -7.28
N LEU A 16 9.67 -1.41 -7.68
CA LEU A 16 8.57 -1.19 -6.74
C LEU A 16 8.15 -2.47 -6.02
N THR A 17 7.97 -3.57 -6.77
CA THR A 17 7.63 -4.88 -6.19
C THR A 17 8.73 -5.39 -5.27
N PHE A 18 10.00 -5.21 -5.65
CA PHE A 18 11.14 -5.57 -4.81
C PHE A 18 11.17 -4.74 -3.51
N SER A 19 11.01 -3.43 -3.62
CA SER A 19 10.91 -2.53 -2.45
C SER A 19 9.75 -2.92 -1.54
N ALA A 20 8.57 -3.21 -2.11
CA ALA A 20 7.41 -3.65 -1.34
C ALA A 20 7.70 -4.97 -0.60
N GLY A 21 8.36 -5.92 -1.27
CA GLY A 21 8.78 -7.19 -0.68
C GLY A 21 9.78 -7.01 0.48
N LEU A 22 10.76 -6.12 0.33
CA LEU A 22 11.71 -5.79 1.38
C LEU A 22 11.02 -5.19 2.61
N THR A 23 10.17 -4.17 2.43
CA THR A 23 9.43 -3.53 3.53
C THR A 23 8.55 -4.54 4.27
N ASN A 24 7.90 -5.44 3.54
CA ASN A 24 7.11 -6.51 4.14
C ASN A 24 7.97 -7.53 4.91
N GLY A 25 9.14 -7.86 4.37
CA GLY A 25 10.11 -8.77 5.01
C GLY A 25 10.66 -8.19 6.31
N GLU A 26 10.98 -6.90 6.34
CA GLU A 26 11.40 -6.19 7.56
C GLU A 26 10.29 -6.19 8.61
N ALA A 27 9.05 -5.92 8.22
CA ALA A 27 7.93 -5.97 9.14
C ALA A 27 7.64 -7.39 9.66
N ALA A 28 7.82 -8.41 8.82
CA ALA A 28 7.69 -9.81 9.23
C ALA A 28 8.81 -10.24 10.19
N TRP A 29 10.04 -9.80 9.96
CA TRP A 29 11.17 -10.08 10.86
C TRP A 29 11.02 -9.36 12.21
N GLY A 30 10.57 -8.10 12.20
CA GLY A 30 10.46 -7.28 13.41
C GLY A 30 9.20 -7.56 14.24
N ALA A 31 8.02 -7.61 13.61
CA ALA A 31 6.73 -7.76 14.29
C ALA A 31 6.11 -9.15 14.14
N GLY A 32 6.70 -10.06 13.34
CA GLY A 32 6.06 -11.32 12.98
C GLY A 32 4.88 -11.16 12.01
N LEU A 33 4.69 -9.97 11.44
CA LEU A 33 3.50 -9.64 10.65
C LEU A 33 3.83 -9.27 9.20
N ALA A 34 3.06 -9.87 8.29
CA ALA A 34 3.08 -9.48 6.89
C ALA A 34 2.08 -8.33 6.65
N VAL A 35 2.61 -7.12 6.52
CA VAL A 35 1.81 -5.87 6.48
C VAL A 35 0.86 -5.81 5.28
N SER A 36 1.23 -6.38 4.14
CA SER A 36 0.36 -6.42 2.95
C SER A 36 -0.63 -7.61 2.89
N HIS A 37 -0.52 -8.60 3.78
CA HIS A 37 -1.36 -9.81 3.75
C HIS A 37 -2.55 -9.69 4.70
N HIS A 38 -3.54 -8.89 4.32
CA HIS A 38 -4.67 -8.58 5.20
C HIS A 38 -5.58 -9.77 5.53
N THR A 39 -5.66 -10.81 4.68
CA THR A 39 -6.43 -12.03 4.99
C THR A 39 -5.85 -12.76 6.20
N GLY A 40 -4.52 -12.92 6.25
CA GLY A 40 -3.84 -13.52 7.40
C GLY A 40 -3.91 -12.65 8.65
N ASN A 41 -3.76 -11.33 8.50
CA ASN A 41 -3.88 -10.39 9.61
C ASN A 41 -5.29 -10.39 10.22
N LEU A 42 -6.33 -10.58 9.41
CA LEU A 42 -7.71 -10.69 9.90
C LEU A 42 -7.96 -11.99 10.67
N THR A 43 -7.40 -13.12 10.22
CA THR A 43 -7.45 -14.38 10.98
C THR A 43 -6.75 -14.23 12.33
N GLN A 44 -5.58 -13.58 12.36
CA GLN A 44 -4.86 -13.29 13.59
C GLN A 44 -5.62 -12.32 14.50
N LEU A 45 -6.32 -11.33 13.92
CA LEU A 45 -7.15 -10.39 14.67
C LEU A 45 -8.28 -11.14 15.41
N ALA A 46 -8.99 -12.04 14.71
CA ALA A 46 -10.04 -12.85 15.31
C ALA A 46 -9.51 -13.78 16.42
N ALA A 47 -8.32 -14.35 16.24
CA ALA A 47 -7.66 -15.16 17.27
C ALA A 47 -7.23 -14.30 18.49
N ALA A 48 -6.67 -13.11 18.25
CA ALA A 48 -6.24 -12.19 19.31
C ALA A 48 -7.42 -11.72 20.18
N PHE A 49 -8.58 -11.45 19.56
CA PHE A 49 -9.81 -11.19 20.29
C PHE A 49 -10.22 -12.35 21.20
N ARG A 50 -10.05 -13.59 20.74
CA ARG A 50 -10.40 -14.78 21.53
C ARG A 50 -9.45 -15.00 22.72
N LEU A 51 -8.20 -14.56 22.58
CA LEU A 51 -7.14 -14.64 23.60
C LEU A 51 -7.08 -13.39 24.50
N GLU A 52 -7.97 -12.41 24.29
CA GLU A 52 -8.03 -11.15 25.04
C GLU A 52 -6.74 -10.31 24.97
N ASP A 53 -5.91 -10.51 23.93
CA ASP A 53 -4.72 -9.69 23.66
C ASP A 53 -5.11 -8.43 22.88
N PHE A 54 -5.67 -7.46 23.61
CA PHE A 54 -6.14 -6.21 23.02
C PHE A 54 -5.02 -5.37 22.41
N SER A 55 -3.79 -5.47 22.93
CA SER A 55 -2.63 -4.76 22.37
C SER A 55 -2.36 -5.21 20.94
N PHE A 56 -2.35 -6.52 20.70
CA PHE A 56 -2.14 -7.07 19.36
C PHE A 56 -3.34 -6.81 18.44
N VAL A 57 -4.57 -6.81 18.99
CA VAL A 57 -5.78 -6.40 18.25
C VAL A 57 -5.66 -4.98 17.72
N PHE A 58 -5.28 -4.01 18.55
CA PHE A 58 -5.13 -2.62 18.12
C PHE A 58 -4.03 -2.45 17.07
N MET A 59 -2.93 -3.20 17.21
CA MET A 59 -1.86 -3.20 16.22
C MET A 59 -2.34 -3.69 14.85
N LEU A 60 -3.03 -4.84 14.80
CA LEU A 60 -3.55 -5.42 13.56
C LEU A 60 -4.62 -4.54 12.92
N ALA A 61 -5.55 -4.02 13.71
CA ALA A 61 -6.58 -3.10 13.22
C ALA A 61 -5.94 -1.81 12.66
N GLY A 62 -4.96 -1.25 13.37
CA GLY A 62 -4.21 -0.08 12.92
C GLY A 62 -3.48 -0.32 11.60
N LEU A 63 -2.84 -1.49 11.42
CA LEU A 63 -2.18 -1.84 10.16
C LEU A 63 -3.17 -1.91 8.98
N ILE A 64 -4.33 -2.54 9.18
CA ILE A 64 -5.38 -2.60 8.15
C ILE A 64 -5.88 -1.20 7.78
N LEU A 65 -6.15 -0.36 8.80
CA LEU A 65 -6.63 1.00 8.59
C LEU A 65 -5.59 1.89 7.90
N CYS A 66 -4.31 1.80 8.29
CA CYS A 66 -3.23 2.55 7.65
C CYS A 66 -3.07 2.12 6.19
N PHE A 67 -3.08 0.82 5.88
CA PHE A 67 -3.01 0.37 4.50
C PHE A 67 -4.18 0.89 3.65
N PHE A 68 -5.40 0.79 4.18
CA PHE A 68 -6.59 1.33 3.51
C PHE A 68 -6.49 2.84 3.30
N ALA A 69 -6.12 3.60 4.34
CA ALA A 69 -5.91 5.04 4.25
C ALA A 69 -4.86 5.39 3.18
N GLY A 70 -3.78 4.62 3.09
CA GLY A 70 -2.76 4.76 2.05
C GLY A 70 -3.34 4.57 0.65
N SER A 71 -4.12 3.52 0.44
CA SER A 71 -4.80 3.31 -0.85
C SER A 71 -5.73 4.48 -1.22
N VAL A 72 -6.53 4.99 -0.28
CA VAL A 72 -7.42 6.15 -0.51
C VAL A 72 -6.63 7.44 -0.80
N LEU A 73 -5.54 7.67 -0.07
CA LEU A 73 -4.67 8.83 -0.27
C LEU A 73 -4.00 8.78 -1.64
N ALA A 74 -3.51 7.62 -2.09
CA ALA A 74 -2.98 7.47 -3.44
C ALA A 74 -4.06 7.72 -4.51
N GLY A 75 -5.30 7.29 -4.27
CA GLY A 75 -6.45 7.65 -5.08
C GLY A 75 -6.59 9.14 -5.32
N ALA A 76 -6.58 9.90 -4.23
CA ALA A 76 -6.71 11.35 -4.23
C ALA A 76 -5.48 12.09 -4.78
N VAL A 77 -4.28 11.74 -4.34
CA VAL A 77 -3.01 12.40 -4.71
C VAL A 77 -2.69 12.19 -6.18
N PHE A 78 -2.91 10.98 -6.69
CA PHE A 78 -2.62 10.62 -8.07
C PHE A 78 -3.89 10.66 -8.94
N TYR A 79 -4.91 11.41 -8.54
CA TYR A 79 -6.11 11.61 -9.35
C TYR A 79 -5.76 12.36 -10.64
N GLY A 80 -6.31 11.92 -11.78
CA GLY A 80 -6.09 12.56 -13.09
C GLY A 80 -4.68 12.40 -13.69
N HIS A 81 -3.75 11.72 -13.02
CA HIS A 81 -2.41 11.46 -13.53
C HIS A 81 -2.34 10.07 -14.16
N GLU A 82 -1.86 9.97 -15.41
CA GLU A 82 -1.59 8.68 -16.03
C GLU A 82 -0.55 7.91 -15.19
N ALA A 83 -0.91 6.69 -14.78
CA ALA A 83 -0.02 5.83 -14.01
C ALA A 83 1.18 5.44 -14.89
N GLY A 84 2.39 5.78 -14.46
CA GLY A 84 3.59 5.43 -15.20
C GLY A 84 4.88 6.13 -14.79
N LEU A 85 5.85 6.14 -15.71
CA LEU A 85 7.17 6.78 -15.61
C LEU A 85 7.08 8.31 -15.66
N SER A 86 6.22 8.89 -14.82
CA SER A 86 6.23 10.33 -14.57
C SER A 86 7.19 10.63 -13.43
N THR A 87 7.87 11.77 -13.52
CA THR A 87 8.77 12.31 -12.49
C THR A 87 8.08 12.36 -11.13
N PHE A 88 6.77 12.58 -11.09
CA PHE A 88 5.98 12.62 -9.86
C PHE A 88 5.95 11.26 -9.15
N TYR A 89 5.67 10.17 -9.88
CA TYR A 89 5.70 8.81 -9.33
C TYR A 89 7.12 8.38 -8.94
N GLY A 90 8.13 8.78 -9.73
CA GLY A 90 9.53 8.54 -9.41
C GLY A 90 9.95 9.22 -8.10
N PHE A 91 9.63 10.49 -7.93
CA PHE A 91 9.93 11.25 -6.72
C PHE A 91 9.21 10.69 -5.49
N PHE A 92 7.93 10.32 -5.63
CA PHE A 92 7.19 9.63 -4.57
C PHE A 92 7.88 8.32 -4.15
N SER A 93 8.31 7.51 -5.12
CA SER A 93 8.99 6.24 -4.86
C SER A 93 10.34 6.45 -4.14
N LEU A 94 11.08 7.49 -4.50
CA LEU A 94 12.35 7.85 -3.86
C LEU A 94 12.13 8.28 -2.40
N ILE A 95 11.14 9.14 -2.14
CA ILE A 95 10.79 9.55 -0.77
C ILE A 95 10.39 8.34 0.07
N GLN A 96 9.51 7.48 -0.47
CA GLN A 96 9.05 6.28 0.24
C GLN A 96 10.22 5.34 0.56
N GLY A 97 11.09 5.06 -0.40
CA GLY A 97 12.27 4.23 -0.18
C GLY A 97 13.22 4.83 0.86
N THR A 98 13.45 6.14 0.80
CA THR A 98 14.34 6.86 1.74
C THR A 98 13.80 6.80 3.15
N LEU A 99 12.50 7.07 3.35
CA LEU A 99 11.86 7.00 4.66
C LEU A 99 11.85 5.57 5.21
N THR A 100 11.60 4.56 4.36
CA THR A 100 11.64 3.16 4.77
C THR A 100 13.02 2.79 5.34
N VAL A 101 14.10 3.22 4.68
CA VAL A 101 15.45 2.96 5.17
C VAL A 101 15.80 3.82 6.38
N ALA A 102 15.40 5.09 6.41
CA ALA A 102 15.82 6.03 7.45
C ALA A 102 15.09 5.82 8.79
N LEU A 103 13.80 5.49 8.77
CA LEU A 103 12.97 5.42 9.97
C LEU A 103 13.47 4.41 11.02
N PRO A 104 13.92 3.19 10.67
CA PRO A 104 14.51 2.25 11.63
C PRO A 104 15.73 2.80 12.39
N PHE A 105 16.50 3.72 11.79
CA PHE A 105 17.68 4.32 12.44
C PHE A 105 17.33 5.56 13.29
N ILE A 106 16.22 6.23 12.99
CA ILE A 106 15.83 7.48 13.63
C ILE A 106 14.84 7.24 14.77
N LEU A 107 13.94 6.25 14.62
CA LEU A 107 12.90 5.99 15.59
C LEU A 107 13.49 5.31 16.84
N PRO A 108 13.22 5.84 18.04
CA PRO A 108 13.52 5.13 19.28
C PRO A 108 12.77 3.80 19.32
N SER A 109 13.33 2.80 20.03
CA SER A 109 12.72 1.48 20.17
C SER A 109 11.27 1.51 20.68
N ALA A 110 10.94 2.46 21.55
CA ALA A 110 9.57 2.67 22.07
C ALA A 110 8.54 3.06 20.97
N TRP A 111 9.00 3.59 19.83
CA TRP A 111 8.17 4.07 18.72
C TRP A 111 8.23 3.15 17.51
N PHE A 112 8.81 1.96 17.63
CA PHE A 112 8.99 1.05 16.49
C PHE A 112 7.65 0.60 15.88
N ALA A 113 6.56 0.62 16.65
CA ALA A 113 5.21 0.41 16.11
C ALA A 113 4.81 1.44 15.03
N ALA A 114 5.30 2.68 15.13
CA ALA A 114 5.04 3.73 14.14
C ALA A 114 5.65 3.39 12.76
N PHE A 115 6.78 2.67 12.74
CA PHE A 115 7.37 2.17 11.49
C PHE A 115 6.42 1.21 10.78
N TYR A 116 5.76 0.29 11.51
CA TYR A 116 4.82 -0.65 10.90
C TYR A 116 3.57 0.04 10.35
N PHE A 117 3.04 1.05 11.04
CA PHE A 117 1.93 1.86 10.52
C PHE A 117 2.32 2.67 9.29
N TYR A 118 3.53 3.25 9.29
CA TYR A 118 4.09 3.89 8.10
C TYR A 118 4.23 2.90 6.93
N ALA A 119 4.81 1.72 7.19
CA ALA A 119 4.97 0.68 6.18
C ALA A 119 3.63 0.26 5.58
N ALA A 120 2.59 0.12 6.41
CA ALA A 120 1.24 -0.19 5.96
C ALA A 120 0.68 0.89 5.04
N LEU A 121 0.77 2.16 5.46
CA LEU A 121 0.34 3.31 4.68
C LEU A 121 1.08 3.38 3.32
N ALA A 122 2.40 3.24 3.35
CA ALA A 122 3.27 3.30 2.19
C ALA A 122 2.97 2.17 1.18
N LEU A 123 2.85 0.93 1.66
CA LEU A 123 2.48 -0.22 0.82
C LEU A 123 1.06 -0.07 0.26
N GLY A 124 0.12 0.48 1.04
CA GLY A 124 -1.24 0.79 0.58
C GLY A 124 -1.26 1.79 -0.57
N MET A 125 -0.43 2.84 -0.49
CA MET A 125 -0.26 3.82 -1.57
C MET A 125 0.35 3.19 -2.82
N GLN A 126 1.46 2.47 -2.65
CA GLN A 126 2.19 1.81 -3.74
C GLN A 126 1.32 0.76 -4.46
N ASN A 127 0.50 0.02 -3.72
CA ASN A 127 -0.44 -0.95 -4.26
C ASN A 127 -1.54 -0.30 -5.12
N SER A 128 -2.09 0.85 -4.72
CA SER A 128 -3.07 1.59 -5.53
C SER A 128 -2.45 2.13 -6.83
N ILE A 129 -1.22 2.64 -6.78
CA ILE A 129 -0.48 3.11 -7.97
C ILE A 129 -0.30 1.99 -8.99
N LEU A 130 0.08 0.78 -8.55
CA LEU A 130 0.26 -0.38 -9.43
C LEU A 130 -1.06 -0.88 -10.01
N LEU A 131 -2.18 -0.76 -9.30
CA LEU A 131 -3.51 -1.10 -9.81
C LEU A 131 -4.04 -0.14 -10.88
N LYS A 132 -3.60 1.14 -10.86
CA LYS A 132 -3.87 2.08 -11.97
C LYS A 132 -3.07 1.69 -13.22
N TYR A 133 -1.93 1.03 -13.07
CA TYR A 133 -1.12 0.53 -14.18
C TYR A 133 -1.80 -0.70 -14.82
N LYS A 134 -2.26 -0.56 -16.07
CA LYS A 134 -2.88 -1.61 -16.92
C LYS A 134 -4.27 -2.12 -16.56
N GLY A 135 -5.02 -1.49 -15.64
CA GLY A 135 -6.35 -2.00 -15.28
C GLY A 135 -6.34 -3.48 -14.89
N ALA A 136 -5.18 -3.97 -14.42
CA ALA A 136 -4.96 -5.37 -14.11
C ALA A 136 -5.71 -5.71 -12.82
N LEU A 137 -6.99 -6.08 -13.00
CA LEU A 137 -7.77 -6.81 -12.02
C LEU A 137 -7.21 -8.23 -11.86
N THR A 138 -5.98 -8.38 -11.37
CA THR A 138 -5.58 -9.66 -10.78
C THR A 138 -5.97 -9.63 -9.32
N ARG A 139 -7.24 -9.99 -9.04
CA ARG A 139 -7.79 -10.10 -7.68
C ARG A 139 -8.02 -11.58 -7.37
N THR A 140 -7.38 -12.11 -6.32
CA THR A 140 -7.75 -13.41 -5.72
C THR A 140 -8.02 -13.32 -4.21
N SER A 141 -8.24 -12.12 -3.67
CA SER A 141 -8.63 -11.94 -2.26
C SER A 141 -9.79 -10.95 -2.16
N HIS A 142 -10.98 -11.46 -1.85
CA HIS A 142 -12.23 -10.70 -1.83
C HIS A 142 -12.19 -9.45 -0.93
N MET A 143 -11.39 -9.41 0.15
CA MET A 143 -11.37 -8.29 1.11
C MET A 143 -10.44 -7.14 0.73
N THR A 144 -9.23 -7.39 0.24
CA THR A 144 -8.34 -6.32 -0.27
C THR A 144 -8.91 -5.68 -1.52
N GLY A 145 -9.63 -6.46 -2.34
CA GLY A 145 -10.33 -5.94 -3.52
C GLY A 145 -11.36 -4.86 -3.21
N TYR A 146 -12.18 -5.03 -2.15
CA TYR A 146 -13.18 -4.01 -1.75
C TYR A 146 -12.56 -2.77 -1.10
N LEU A 147 -11.55 -2.95 -0.24
CA LEU A 147 -10.83 -1.84 0.39
C LEU A 147 -10.11 -0.98 -0.65
N THR A 148 -9.53 -1.57 -1.69
CA THR A 148 -8.87 -0.79 -2.74
C THR A 148 -9.84 -0.26 -3.81
N ASP A 149 -11.01 -0.88 -4.03
CA ASP A 149 -12.05 -0.33 -4.93
C ASP A 149 -12.79 0.88 -4.35
N ALA A 150 -12.78 1.09 -3.03
CA ALA A 150 -13.36 2.29 -2.42
C ALA A 150 -12.74 3.60 -2.95
N ASP A 151 -11.46 3.58 -3.37
CA ASP A 151 -10.79 4.66 -4.10
C ASP A 151 -11.57 5.04 -5.39
N ARG A 152 -12.01 4.02 -6.14
CA ARG A 152 -12.67 4.22 -7.44
C ARG A 152 -14.07 4.83 -7.35
N VAL A 153 -14.75 4.74 -6.21
CA VAL A 153 -16.10 5.31 -6.04
C VAL A 153 -16.08 6.84 -6.20
N ARG A 154 -14.98 7.52 -5.87
CA ARG A 154 -14.82 8.96 -6.16
C ARG A 154 -14.60 9.27 -7.64
N ILE A 155 -14.10 8.31 -8.42
CA ILE A 155 -13.73 8.50 -9.83
C ILE A 155 -14.96 8.37 -10.74
N VAL A 156 -15.92 7.52 -10.40
CA VAL A 156 -17.12 7.31 -11.23
C VAL A 156 -18.20 8.37 -10.97
N GLY A 157 -18.28 8.91 -9.75
CA GLY A 157 -19.35 9.84 -9.36
C GLY A 157 -19.29 11.25 -9.94
N VAL A 158 -18.17 11.65 -10.56
CA VAL A 158 -17.99 13.01 -11.13
C VAL A 158 -18.13 13.02 -12.65
N ASN A 159 -17.96 11.88 -13.34
CA ASN A 159 -17.96 11.86 -14.81
C ASN A 159 -19.35 11.73 -15.45
N SER A 160 -20.42 11.60 -14.65
CA SER A 160 -21.79 11.44 -15.17
C SER A 160 -22.61 12.74 -15.22
N ARG A 161 -21.98 13.91 -15.08
CA ARG A 161 -22.67 15.23 -15.12
C ARG A 161 -22.26 16.15 -16.28
N THR A 162 -21.38 15.71 -17.17
CA THR A 162 -20.91 16.49 -18.33
C THR A 162 -21.32 15.93 -19.69
N GLU A 163 -22.21 14.93 -19.72
CA GLU A 163 -22.85 14.44 -20.94
C GLU A 163 -24.38 14.43 -20.77
N ARG A 164 -25.00 15.62 -20.76
CA ARG A 164 -26.38 15.84 -21.19
C ARG A 164 -26.50 17.21 -21.82
#